data_AF-U2AP87-F1
#
_entry.id   AF-U2AP87-F1
#
_cell.length_a   1.000
_cell.length_b   1.000
_cell.length_c   1.000
_cell.angle_alpha   90.00
_cell.angle_beta   90.00
_cell.angle_gamma   90.00
#
_symmetry.space_group_name_H-M   'P 1'
#
loop_
_entity.id
_entity.type
_entity.pdbx_description
1 polymer ?
#
loop_
_entity_poly.entity_id
_entity_poly.type
_entity_poly.pdbx_seq_one_letter_code
_entity_poly.pdbx_strand_id
1 'polypeptide(L)'
;IMDDLYKDAAAAWSPLIRQNIADWYDTVASTRLHNDSQQLLVFTRWHMEDLAGRLLEQEGEYDPIENPNGWVRVSFPAIQNKAPTALDPREEGEALWPERHSAEKLLAIKERNPAVFESLYQQDP
;
A
#
# COMPACT_ATOMS: atom_id res chain seq x y z
N ILE A 1 -3.40 -4.93 -14.09
CA ILE A 1 -3.42 -5.29 -12.64
C ILE A 1 -2.02 -5.76 -12.29
N MET A 2 -1.46 -5.22 -11.21
CA MET A 2 -0.16 -5.55 -10.65
C MET A 2 -0.40 -6.07 -9.24
N ASP A 3 -0.14 -7.35 -9.03
CA ASP A 3 -0.47 -8.08 -7.80
C ASP A 3 0.80 -8.66 -7.20
N ASP A 4 1.04 -8.42 -5.91
CA ASP A 4 2.16 -8.95 -5.12
C ASP A 4 3.53 -8.89 -5.84
N LEU A 5 3.93 -7.69 -6.25
CA LEU A 5 5.21 -7.46 -6.95
C LEU A 5 6.45 -7.83 -6.11
N TYR A 6 6.31 -7.86 -4.79
CA TYR A 6 7.36 -8.25 -3.86
C TYR A 6 7.01 -9.58 -3.22
N LYS A 7 7.92 -10.56 -3.38
CA LYS A 7 7.76 -11.89 -2.81
C LYS A 7 7.66 -11.89 -1.28
N ASP A 8 8.49 -11.08 -0.62
CA ASP A 8 8.63 -11.01 0.83
C ASP A 8 9.30 -9.69 1.27
N ALA A 9 9.44 -9.51 2.58
CA ALA A 9 10.11 -8.37 3.18
C ALA A 9 11.53 -8.17 2.64
N ALA A 10 12.31 -9.24 2.49
CA ALA A 10 13.70 -9.14 2.03
C ALA A 10 13.77 -8.64 0.59
N ALA A 11 12.85 -9.08 -0.26
CA ALA A 11 12.70 -8.57 -1.62
C ALA A 11 12.36 -7.08 -1.64
N ALA A 12 11.40 -6.64 -0.82
CA ALA A 12 11.02 -5.23 -0.74
C ALA A 12 12.10 -4.34 -0.14
N TRP A 13 12.92 -4.85 0.78
CA TRP A 13 14.00 -4.11 1.42
C TRP A 13 15.28 -4.05 0.57
N SER A 14 15.40 -4.89 -0.45
CA SER A 14 16.52 -4.87 -1.40
C SER A 14 16.39 -3.70 -2.37
N PRO A 15 17.32 -2.72 -2.36
CA PRO A 15 17.28 -1.60 -3.32
C PRO A 15 17.38 -2.07 -4.76
N LEU A 16 18.15 -3.14 -5.02
CA LEU A 16 18.28 -3.73 -6.35
C LEU A 16 16.95 -4.30 -6.85
N ILE A 17 16.21 -5.02 -6.01
CA ILE A 17 14.91 -5.58 -6.40
C ILE A 17 13.88 -4.46 -6.60
N ARG A 18 13.84 -3.46 -5.72
CA ARG A 18 12.97 -2.28 -5.91
C ARG A 18 13.26 -1.57 -7.23
N GLN A 19 14.54 -1.36 -7.55
CA GLN A 19 14.92 -0.73 -8.80
C GLN A 19 14.52 -1.57 -10.01
N ASN A 20 14.74 -2.89 -9.99
CA ASN A 20 14.33 -3.77 -11.08
C ASN A 20 12.81 -3.75 -11.32
N ILE A 21 12.01 -3.66 -10.25
CA ILE A 21 10.54 -3.55 -10.35
C ILE A 21 10.13 -2.19 -10.94
N ALA A 22 10.79 -1.09 -10.52
CA ALA A 22 10.56 0.23 -11.10
C ALA A 22 10.93 0.25 -12.60
N ASP A 23 12.11 -0.27 -12.97
CA ASP A 23 12.56 -0.36 -14.36
C ASP A 23 11.59 -1.20 -15.20
N TRP A 24 11.09 -2.31 -14.64
CA TRP A 24 10.06 -3.13 -15.30
C TRP A 24 8.76 -2.36 -15.49
N TYR A 25 8.32 -1.57 -14.51
CA TYR A 25 7.12 -0.75 -14.64
C TYR A 25 7.29 0.23 -15.81
N ASP A 26 8.41 0.96 -15.85
CA ASP A 26 8.69 2.00 -16.85
C ASP A 26 8.88 1.45 -18.26
N THR A 27 9.51 0.28 -18.39
CA THR A 27 9.90 -0.26 -19.71
C THR A 27 8.91 -1.26 -20.27
N VAL A 28 8.11 -1.92 -19.42
CA VAL A 28 7.24 -3.04 -19.82
C VAL A 28 5.79 -2.83 -19.43
N ALA A 29 5.50 -2.50 -18.17
CA ALA A 29 4.11 -2.43 -17.71
C ALA A 29 3.40 -1.21 -18.31
N SER A 30 4.00 -0.03 -18.17
CA SER A 30 3.45 1.25 -18.62
C SER A 30 3.36 1.32 -20.15
N THR A 31 4.33 0.75 -20.87
CA THR A 31 4.39 0.77 -22.34
C THR A 31 3.29 -0.06 -23.01
N ARG A 32 2.60 -0.92 -22.24
CA ARG A 32 1.46 -1.72 -22.71
C ARG A 32 0.12 -1.04 -22.46
N LEU A 33 0.10 0.09 -21.75
CA LEU A 33 -1.10 0.87 -21.51
C LEU A 33 -1.49 1.64 -22.77
N HIS A 34 -2.78 1.66 -23.07
CA HIS A 34 -3.39 2.52 -24.08
C HIS A 34 -4.25 3.59 -23.39
N ASN A 35 -4.80 4.53 -24.17
CA ASN A 35 -5.52 5.70 -23.65
C ASN A 35 -6.60 5.37 -22.60
N ASP A 36 -7.33 4.27 -22.80
CA ASP A 36 -8.42 3.83 -21.92
C ASP A 36 -8.00 2.74 -20.91
N SER A 37 -6.70 2.44 -20.79
CA SER A 37 -6.22 1.47 -19.81
C SER A 37 -6.39 1.99 -18.39
N GLN A 38 -6.70 1.06 -17.48
CA GLN A 38 -6.73 1.33 -16.04
C GLN A 38 -5.68 0.49 -15.32
N GLN A 39 -5.13 1.09 -14.27
CA GLN A 39 -4.11 0.46 -13.44
C GLN A 39 -4.68 0.17 -12.06
N LEU A 40 -4.36 -1.01 -11.54
CA LEU A 40 -4.66 -1.42 -10.18
C LEU A 40 -3.41 -2.09 -9.64
N LEU A 41 -2.87 -1.54 -8.55
CA LEU A 41 -1.67 -2.00 -7.87
C LEU A 41 -2.07 -2.44 -6.46
N VAL A 42 -1.87 -3.72 -6.17
CA VAL A 42 -2.24 -4.33 -4.88
C VAL A 42 -1.06 -5.19 -4.43
N PHE A 43 -0.51 -4.86 -3.26
CA PHE A 43 0.51 -5.67 -2.59
C PHE A 43 0.68 -5.17 -1.15
N THR A 44 1.34 -5.96 -0.32
CA THR A 44 1.69 -5.53 1.04
C THR A 44 2.77 -4.44 1.00
N ARG A 45 2.53 -3.27 1.58
CA ARG A 45 3.53 -2.20 1.70
C ARG A 45 4.60 -2.59 2.72
N TRP A 46 5.86 -2.69 2.29
CA TRP A 46 6.97 -3.10 3.17
C TRP A 46 8.05 -2.03 3.33
N HIS A 47 8.09 -1.04 2.43
CA HIS A 47 9.14 -0.05 2.37
C HIS A 47 8.64 1.23 1.69
N MET A 48 9.04 2.39 2.18
CA MET A 48 8.60 3.69 1.63
C MET A 48 8.88 3.86 0.14
N GLU A 49 10.02 3.36 -0.34
CA GLU A 49 10.43 3.42 -1.76
C GLU A 49 9.97 2.22 -2.62
N ASP A 50 9.02 1.41 -2.16
CA ASP A 50 8.40 0.41 -3.04
C ASP A 50 7.69 1.05 -4.24
N LEU A 51 7.25 0.26 -5.23
CA LEU A 51 6.69 0.82 -6.46
C LEU A 51 5.54 1.79 -6.20
N ALA A 52 4.64 1.47 -5.26
CA ALA A 52 3.54 2.37 -4.90
C ALA A 52 4.05 3.70 -4.32
N GLY A 53 5.03 3.65 -3.42
CA GLY A 53 5.64 4.87 -2.88
C GLY A 53 6.31 5.73 -3.93
N ARG A 54 7.05 5.13 -4.87
CA ARG A 54 7.68 5.84 -6.00
C ARG A 54 6.66 6.48 -6.92
N LEU A 55 5.61 5.75 -7.29
CA LEU A 55 4.56 6.28 -8.16
C LEU A 55 3.79 7.42 -7.49
N LEU A 56 3.50 7.30 -6.19
CA LEU A 56 2.90 8.40 -5.43
C LEU A 56 3.81 9.63 -5.34
N GLU A 57 5.12 9.44 -5.20
CA GLU A 57 6.09 10.55 -5.19
C GLU A 57 6.21 11.24 -6.56
N GLN A 58 6.16 10.48 -7.66
CA GLN A 58 6.36 10.98 -9.02
C GLN A 58 5.08 11.52 -9.67
N GLU A 59 3.96 10.83 -9.49
CA GLU A 59 2.69 11.09 -10.18
C GLU A 59 1.63 11.71 -9.25
N GLY A 60 1.87 11.70 -7.93
CA GLY A 60 1.00 12.33 -6.94
C GLY A 60 -0.29 11.56 -6.63
N GLU A 61 -0.98 12.01 -5.58
CA GLU A 61 -2.35 11.54 -5.28
C GLU A 61 -3.36 12.20 -6.23
N TYR A 62 -4.45 11.48 -6.51
CA TYR A 62 -5.56 11.98 -7.31
C TYR A 62 -6.22 13.19 -6.65
N ASP A 63 -6.35 14.27 -7.41
CA ASP A 63 -7.21 15.41 -7.09
C ASP A 63 -8.04 15.76 -8.34
N PRO A 64 -9.36 15.94 -8.23
CA PRO A 64 -10.21 16.16 -9.40
C PRO A 64 -9.90 17.45 -10.18
N ILE A 65 -9.17 18.40 -9.59
CA ILE A 65 -8.84 19.70 -10.19
C ILE A 65 -7.34 19.80 -10.47
N GLU A 66 -6.51 19.58 -9.45
CA GLU A 66 -5.06 19.83 -9.51
C GLU A 66 -4.29 18.63 -10.10
N ASN A 67 -4.78 17.41 -9.93
CA ASN A 67 -4.11 16.20 -10.41
C ASN A 67 -5.11 15.09 -10.83
N PRO A 68 -5.85 15.28 -11.93
CA PRO A 68 -6.92 14.36 -12.33
C PRO A 68 -6.41 12.99 -12.80
N ASN A 69 -5.09 12.85 -13.03
CA ASN A 69 -4.44 11.62 -13.43
C ASN A 69 -3.62 10.96 -12.29
N GLY A 70 -3.69 11.51 -11.07
CA GLY A 70 -2.97 10.97 -9.92
C GLY A 70 -3.53 9.64 -9.42
N TRP A 71 -2.85 9.07 -8.44
CA TRP A 71 -3.22 7.78 -7.86
C TRP A 71 -4.30 7.94 -6.78
N VAL A 72 -5.34 7.11 -6.86
CA VAL A 72 -6.29 6.94 -5.76
C VAL A 72 -5.71 5.92 -4.78
N ARG A 73 -5.26 6.39 -3.61
CA ARG A 73 -4.78 5.51 -2.54
C ARG A 73 -5.94 4.98 -1.71
N VAL A 74 -6.08 3.66 -1.67
CA VAL A 74 -7.03 2.96 -0.80
C VAL A 74 -6.22 2.16 0.22
N SER A 75 -6.44 2.40 1.51
CA SER A 75 -5.78 1.68 2.60
C SER A 75 -6.80 1.28 3.66
N PHE A 76 -6.74 0.03 4.08
CA PHE A 76 -7.55 -0.54 5.15
C PHE A 76 -6.60 -1.07 6.23
N PRO A 77 -6.27 -0.25 7.24
CA PRO A 77 -5.37 -0.67 8.29
C PRO A 77 -6.01 -1.74 9.18
N ALA A 78 -5.21 -2.69 9.66
CA ALA A 78 -5.70 -3.77 10.52
C ALA A 78 -6.36 -3.24 11.80
N ILE A 79 -5.83 -2.17 12.39
CA ILE A 79 -6.47 -1.37 13.43
C ILE A 79 -6.75 0.01 12.86
N GLN A 80 -7.99 0.48 12.91
CA GLN A 80 -8.33 1.83 12.47
C GLN A 80 -7.51 2.88 13.25
N ASN A 81 -6.84 3.77 12.52
CA ASN A 81 -5.97 4.81 13.08
C ASN A 81 -6.29 6.21 12.52
N LYS A 82 -7.44 6.35 11.85
CA LYS A 82 -7.96 7.59 11.30
C LYS A 82 -9.44 7.73 11.64
N ALA A 83 -9.95 8.95 11.51
CA ALA A 83 -11.37 9.22 11.64
C ALA A 83 -12.19 8.39 10.63
N PRO A 84 -13.40 7.92 11.00
CA PRO A 84 -14.28 7.17 10.11
C PRO A 84 -14.54 7.90 8.79
N THR A 85 -14.58 7.14 7.70
CA THR A 85 -14.90 7.63 6.36
C THR A 85 -16.01 6.79 5.73
N ALA A 86 -16.52 7.22 4.57
CA ALA A 86 -17.47 6.41 3.80
C ALA A 86 -16.87 5.08 3.31
N LEU A 87 -15.54 5.02 3.10
CA LEU A 87 -14.84 3.80 2.68
C LEU A 87 -14.56 2.86 3.86
N ASP A 88 -14.19 3.43 5.01
CA ASP A 88 -13.91 2.68 6.23
C ASP A 88 -14.62 3.36 7.42
N PRO A 89 -15.84 2.91 7.77
CA PRO A 89 -16.68 3.56 8.77
C PRO A 89 -16.34 3.14 10.21
N ARG A 90 -15.31 2.31 10.40
CA ARG A 90 -14.86 1.86 11.73
C ARG A 90 -14.39 3.03 12.58
N GLU A 91 -14.64 2.96 13.88
CA GLU A 91 -14.08 3.89 14.87
C GLU A 91 -12.60 3.61 15.12
N GLU A 92 -11.85 4.62 15.57
CA GLU A 92 -10.44 4.46 15.91
C GLU A 92 -10.23 3.33 16.96
N GLY A 93 -9.26 2.46 16.69
CA GLY A 93 -8.96 1.28 17.52
C GLY A 93 -9.72 0.00 17.13
N GLU A 94 -10.73 0.06 16.26
CA GLU A 94 -11.44 -1.13 15.81
C GLU A 94 -10.63 -1.98 14.83
N ALA A 95 -10.67 -3.30 15.01
CA ALA A 95 -10.01 -4.25 14.12
C ALA A 95 -10.76 -4.39 12.79
N LEU A 96 -10.03 -4.60 11.69
CA LEU A 96 -10.62 -4.69 10.34
C LEU A 96 -11.44 -5.97 10.17
N TRP A 97 -10.99 -7.05 10.82
CA TRP A 97 -11.63 -8.36 10.76
C TRP A 97 -11.51 -9.07 12.12
N PRO A 98 -12.28 -8.64 13.13
CA PRO A 98 -12.14 -9.10 14.51
C PRO A 98 -12.32 -10.61 14.67
N GLU A 99 -13.16 -11.25 13.84
CA GLU A 99 -13.41 -12.69 13.86
C GLU A 99 -12.16 -13.52 13.49
N ARG A 100 -11.22 -12.94 12.72
CA ARG A 100 -9.98 -13.61 12.30
C ARG A 100 -8.74 -13.05 13.00
N HIS A 101 -8.74 -11.75 13.25
CA HIS A 101 -7.65 -11.00 13.88
C HIS A 101 -8.24 -9.99 14.87
N SER A 102 -8.45 -10.44 16.11
CA SER A 102 -8.96 -9.56 17.18
C SER A 102 -8.01 -8.39 17.45
N ALA A 103 -8.56 -7.28 17.96
CA ALA A 103 -7.78 -6.11 18.36
C ALA A 103 -6.68 -6.49 19.38
N GLU A 104 -7.00 -7.33 20.37
CA GLU A 104 -6.03 -7.85 21.35
C GLU A 104 -4.84 -8.55 20.67
N LYS A 105 -5.11 -9.43 19.70
CA LYS A 105 -4.05 -10.13 18.95
C LYS A 105 -3.20 -9.16 18.13
N LEU A 106 -3.83 -8.18 17.47
CA LEU A 106 -3.14 -7.17 16.66
C LEU A 106 -2.25 -6.27 17.54
N LEU A 107 -2.74 -5.86 18.71
CA LEU A 107 -1.95 -5.10 19.69
C LEU A 107 -0.74 -5.89 20.20
N ALA A 108 -0.92 -7.18 20.51
CA ALA A 108 0.20 -8.05 20.90
C ALA A 108 1.25 -8.22 19.77
N ILE A 109 0.83 -8.25 18.51
CA ILE A 109 1.75 -8.25 17.35
C ILE A 109 2.49 -6.91 17.26
N LYS A 110 1.78 -5.79 17.44
CA LYS A 110 2.34 -4.44 17.44
C LYS A 110 3.41 -4.28 18.52
N GLU A 111 3.14 -4.71 19.75
CA GLU A 111 4.11 -4.64 20.86
C GLU A 111 5.40 -5.42 20.56
N ARG A 112 5.27 -6.58 19.91
CA ARG A 112 6.43 -7.44 19.60
C ARG A 112 7.32 -6.85 18.50
N ASN A 113 6.74 -6.24 17.46
CA ASN A 113 7.51 -5.63 16.38
C ASN A 113 6.74 -4.45 15.76
N PRO A 114 6.90 -3.24 16.31
CA PRO A 114 6.15 -2.06 15.87
C PRO A 114 6.37 -1.73 14.40
N ALA A 115 7.63 -1.73 13.92
CA ALA A 115 7.94 -1.37 12.53
C ALA A 115 7.28 -2.32 11.53
N VAL A 116 7.36 -3.63 11.78
CA VAL A 116 6.67 -4.63 10.94
C VAL A 116 5.15 -4.51 11.07
N PHE A 117 4.64 -4.10 12.22
CA PHE A 117 3.20 -3.88 12.35
C PHE A 117 2.74 -2.71 11.47
N GLU A 118 3.42 -1.58 11.53
CA GLU A 118 3.06 -0.40 10.74
C GLU A 118 3.12 -0.71 9.22
N SER A 119 4.16 -1.41 8.74
CA SER A 119 4.22 -1.80 7.32
C SER A 119 3.13 -2.82 6.94
N LEU A 120 3.13 -4.02 7.54
CA LEU A 120 2.36 -5.18 7.04
C LEU A 120 0.87 -5.08 7.37
N TYR A 121 0.55 -4.48 8.52
CA TYR A 121 -0.80 -4.48 9.06
C TYR A 121 -1.47 -3.12 8.88
N GLN A 122 -0.72 -2.02 9.01
CA GLN A 122 -1.25 -0.66 8.84
C GLN A 122 -1.05 -0.10 7.42
N GLN A 123 -0.24 -0.75 6.59
CA GLN A 123 0.14 -0.29 5.25
C GLN A 123 0.88 1.06 5.24
N ASP A 124 1.64 1.32 6.30
CA ASP A 124 2.38 2.57 6.54
C ASP A 124 3.85 2.24 6.88
N PRO A 125 4.66 1.86 5.87
CA PRO A 125 6.04 1.42 6.07
C PRO A 125 7.03 2.52 6.43
#